data_AF-B4YYG2-F1
#
_entry.id   AF-B4YYG2-F1
#
_cell.length_a   1.000
_cell.length_b   1.000
_cell.length_c   1.000
_cell.angle_alpha   90.00
_cell.angle_beta   90.00
_cell.angle_gamma   90.00
#
_symmetry.space_group_name_H-M   'P 1'
#
loop_
_entity.id
_entity.type
_entity.pdbx_description
1 polymer ?
#
loop_
_entity_poly.entity_id
_entity_poly.type
_entity_poly.pdbx_seq_one_letter_code
_entity_poly.pdbx_strand_id
1 'polypeptide(L)'
;MTRIKVHTKAPTFFRDCRSFILAVLVAILLFYALWSFTETAWTNLSVSTIFSNTTTDHCTSQPQSLNRTHDPPEPTFYDDPELCYTLDKPIDNWDDKRKSWLKLHPSFADNIQDRILLLTGSQPSPCKSPIGDHLLLRGFKNKADYCRIHGYDIFYSNACFDPKLCNVWAKVAVIRASMVAHPEAEWIWWMDSDAIITDMDFKIPLQRYKEHNLVVPGWPNLVYEKKSWVAV
;
A
#
# COMPACT_ATOMS: atom_id res chain seq x y z
N MET A 1 -86.97 -9.45 15.43
CA MET A 1 -86.16 -8.70 14.43
C MET A 1 -86.05 -7.27 14.90
N THR A 2 -84.89 -6.84 15.40
CA THR A 2 -84.65 -5.44 15.75
C THR A 2 -83.16 -5.14 15.58
N ARG A 3 -82.86 -4.21 14.67
CA ARG A 3 -81.54 -3.80 14.20
C ARG A 3 -80.75 -3.05 15.27
N ILE A 4 -79.50 -3.42 15.48
CA ILE A 4 -78.49 -2.58 16.15
C ILE A 4 -77.90 -1.62 15.10
N LYS A 5 -78.00 -0.31 15.37
CA LYS A 5 -77.36 0.75 14.58
C LYS A 5 -75.91 0.92 15.04
N VAL A 6 -74.96 0.75 14.12
CA VAL A 6 -73.54 1.09 14.32
C VAL A 6 -73.32 2.51 13.78
N HIS A 7 -72.76 3.39 14.62
CA HIS A 7 -72.33 4.74 14.23
C HIS A 7 -70.95 4.67 13.57
N THR A 8 -70.87 4.99 12.28
CA THR A 8 -69.62 5.27 11.56
C THR A 8 -69.27 6.75 11.68
N LYS A 9 -68.09 7.07 12.25
CA LYS A 9 -67.49 8.41 12.15
C LYS A 9 -66.72 8.52 10.82
N ALA A 10 -66.91 9.63 10.11
CA ALA A 10 -66.21 9.93 8.86
C ALA A 10 -64.71 10.24 9.09
N PRO A 11 -63.81 9.89 8.14
CA PRO A 11 -62.37 10.05 8.31
C PRO A 11 -61.91 11.50 8.09
N THR A 12 -61.00 11.96 8.94
CA THR A 12 -60.40 13.31 8.98
C THR A 12 -59.35 13.53 7.88
N PHE A 13 -59.67 13.28 6.62
CA PHE A 13 -58.72 13.38 5.50
C PHE A 13 -58.21 14.83 5.24
N PHE A 14 -59.02 15.85 5.56
CA PHE A 14 -58.65 17.25 5.31
C PHE A 14 -57.70 17.87 6.34
N ARG A 15 -57.52 17.25 7.52
CA ARG A 15 -56.65 17.80 8.58
C ARG A 15 -55.17 17.49 8.32
N ASP A 16 -54.89 16.36 7.69
CA ASP A 16 -53.53 15.88 7.45
C ASP A 16 -52.85 16.59 6.27
N CYS A 17 -53.63 17.00 5.26
CA CYS A 17 -53.11 17.70 4.08
C CYS A 17 -52.56 19.10 4.45
N ARG A 18 -53.21 19.81 5.38
CA ARG A 18 -52.71 21.10 5.91
C ARG A 18 -51.43 20.94 6.73
N SER A 19 -51.33 19.87 7.52
CA SER A 19 -50.14 19.55 8.30
C SER A 19 -48.93 19.23 7.40
N PHE A 20 -49.18 18.50 6.30
CA PHE A 20 -48.15 18.15 5.33
C PHE A 20 -47.62 19.36 4.57
N ILE A 21 -48.51 20.26 4.12
CA ILE A 21 -48.11 21.51 3.44
C ILE A 21 -47.29 22.40 4.39
N LEU A 22 -47.67 22.48 5.67
CA LEU A 22 -46.92 23.24 6.66
C LEU A 22 -45.51 22.65 6.89
N ALA A 23 -45.40 21.32 6.96
CA ALA A 23 -44.12 20.64 7.12
C ALA A 23 -43.18 20.88 5.93
N VAL A 24 -43.71 20.84 4.70
CA VAL A 24 -42.94 21.13 3.48
C VAL A 24 -42.46 22.60 3.47
N LEU A 25 -43.31 23.55 3.83
CA LEU A 25 -42.93 24.96 3.92
C LEU A 25 -41.84 25.21 4.97
N VAL A 26 -41.92 24.55 6.13
CA VAL A 26 -40.88 24.63 7.18
C VAL A 26 -39.56 24.03 6.69
N ALA A 27 -39.59 22.88 6.00
CA ALA A 27 -38.39 22.27 5.45
C ALA A 27 -37.72 23.16 4.39
N ILE A 28 -38.52 23.79 3.52
CA ILE A 28 -38.03 24.74 2.51
C ILE A 28 -37.42 25.98 3.18
N LEU A 29 -38.06 26.54 4.20
CA LEU A 29 -37.53 27.67 4.97
C LEU A 29 -36.21 27.32 5.68
N LEU A 30 -36.11 26.13 6.28
CA LEU A 30 -34.87 25.64 6.89
C LEU A 30 -33.76 25.47 5.85
N PHE A 31 -34.08 24.94 4.67
CA PHE A 31 -33.12 24.82 3.57
C PHE A 31 -32.61 26.19 3.12
N TYR A 32 -33.49 27.19 2.93
CA TYR A 32 -33.07 28.54 2.55
C TYR A 32 -32.31 29.27 3.66
N ALA A 33 -32.66 29.04 4.93
CA ALA A 33 -31.90 29.58 6.06
C ALA A 33 -30.50 28.97 6.14
N LEU A 34 -30.36 27.65 5.99
CA LEU A 34 -29.06 26.98 5.92
C LEU A 34 -28.25 27.46 4.70
N TRP A 35 -28.91 27.64 3.55
CA TRP A 35 -28.27 28.13 2.33
C TRP A 35 -27.77 29.57 2.47
N SER A 36 -28.51 30.46 3.14
CA SER A 36 -28.08 31.85 3.36
C SER A 36 -26.87 31.97 4.29
N PHE A 37 -26.68 31.02 5.22
CA PHE A 37 -25.44 30.91 6.00
C PHE A 37 -24.26 30.36 5.19
N THR A 38 -24.50 29.61 4.12
CA THR A 38 -23.42 29.16 3.24
C THR A 38 -22.91 30.29 2.34
N GLU A 39 -23.78 31.07 1.68
CA GLU A 39 -23.34 32.18 0.81
C GLU A 39 -22.44 33.23 1.51
N THR A 40 -22.65 33.46 2.81
CA THR A 40 -21.81 34.38 3.61
C THR A 40 -20.53 33.74 4.17
N ALA A 41 -20.45 32.41 4.23
CA ALA A 41 -19.28 31.68 4.72
C ALA A 41 -18.28 31.33 3.59
N TRP A 42 -18.73 31.16 2.34
CA TRP A 42 -17.85 30.79 1.22
C TRP A 42 -17.21 31.98 0.50
N THR A 43 -17.72 33.20 0.69
CA THR A 43 -17.17 34.40 0.01
C THR A 43 -16.00 35.05 0.75
N ASN A 44 -15.78 34.73 2.03
CA ASN A 44 -14.68 35.30 2.83
C ASN A 44 -13.60 34.28 3.21
N LEU A 45 -13.78 32.99 2.90
CA LEU A 45 -12.73 31.99 3.09
C LEU A 45 -11.88 31.89 1.82
N SER A 46 -11.10 32.93 1.56
CA SER A 46 -10.00 32.88 0.61
C SER A 46 -8.98 31.84 1.13
N VAL A 47 -9.03 30.64 0.57
CA VAL A 47 -8.05 29.57 0.80
C VAL A 47 -6.63 30.07 0.53
N SER A 48 -6.48 31.01 -0.40
CA SER A 48 -5.23 31.73 -0.65
C SER A 48 -4.66 32.44 0.58
N THR A 49 -5.48 32.99 1.47
CA THR A 49 -4.98 33.71 2.66
C THR A 49 -4.51 32.74 3.76
N ILE A 50 -5.11 31.55 3.87
CA ILE A 50 -4.67 30.52 4.84
C ILE A 50 -3.30 29.96 4.45
N PHE A 51 -3.03 29.80 3.15
CA PHE A 51 -1.74 29.29 2.65
C PHE A 51 -0.66 30.35 2.42
N SER A 52 -0.97 31.65 2.52
CA SER A 52 0.02 32.71 2.28
C SER A 52 0.89 33.06 3.49
N ASN A 53 0.50 32.63 4.70
CA ASN A 53 1.19 32.97 5.95
C ASN A 53 1.94 31.80 6.61
N THR A 54 1.96 30.62 6.01
CA THR A 54 3.08 29.71 6.28
C THR A 54 4.29 30.32 5.60
N THR A 55 5.17 30.91 6.41
CA THR A 55 6.59 30.96 6.07
C THR A 55 6.92 29.63 5.40
N THR A 56 7.44 29.69 4.19
CA THR A 56 8.12 28.59 3.54
C THR A 56 9.26 28.19 4.44
N ASP A 57 8.95 27.43 5.50
CA ASP A 57 9.89 26.65 6.27
C ASP A 57 10.48 25.67 5.27
N HIS A 58 11.57 26.15 4.70
CA HIS A 58 12.69 25.46 4.11
C HIS A 58 12.58 23.93 4.19
N CYS A 59 11.79 23.31 3.31
CA CYS A 59 11.92 21.89 2.96
C CYS A 59 13.22 21.69 2.14
N THR A 60 14.37 22.06 2.67
CA THR A 60 15.66 22.02 1.94
C THR A 60 16.70 21.11 2.55
N SER A 61 16.33 20.31 3.54
CA SER A 61 16.94 18.99 3.64
C SER A 61 16.16 18.03 2.74
N GLN A 62 16.16 18.26 1.42
CA GLN A 62 15.84 17.18 0.50
C GLN A 62 17.02 16.21 0.56
N PRO A 63 16.87 14.98 1.10
CA PRO A 63 17.78 13.92 0.68
C PRO A 63 17.73 13.91 -0.85
N GLN A 64 18.88 13.84 -1.54
CA GLN A 64 18.95 13.80 -3.00
C GLN A 64 17.83 12.92 -3.54
N SER A 65 16.82 13.53 -4.15
CA SER A 65 15.65 12.79 -4.61
C SER A 65 16.11 11.83 -5.69
N LEU A 66 15.82 10.52 -5.52
CA LEU A 66 16.18 9.51 -6.50
C LEU A 66 15.59 9.90 -7.86
N ASN A 67 16.44 9.99 -8.88
CA ASN A 67 15.98 10.29 -10.22
C ASN A 67 15.42 9.03 -10.88
N ARG A 68 14.15 8.75 -10.59
CA ARG A 68 13.41 7.61 -11.18
C ARG A 68 13.05 7.81 -12.65
N THR A 69 13.30 8.99 -13.20
CA THR A 69 13.01 9.35 -14.60
C THR A 69 14.25 9.34 -15.49
N HIS A 70 15.42 9.03 -14.93
CA HIS A 70 16.64 8.92 -15.71
C HIS A 70 16.63 7.64 -16.51
N ASP A 71 16.72 7.78 -17.84
CA ASP A 71 16.81 6.67 -18.79
C ASP A 71 18.05 6.92 -19.67
N PRO A 72 19.16 6.19 -19.44
CA PRO A 72 20.40 6.36 -20.18
C PRO A 72 20.26 5.83 -21.63
N PRO A 73 20.91 6.45 -22.62
CA PRO A 73 20.88 5.98 -24.01
C PRO A 73 21.68 4.69 -24.24
N GLU A 74 22.59 4.33 -23.33
CA GLU A 74 23.36 3.09 -23.41
C GLU A 74 22.47 1.87 -23.15
N PRO A 75 22.62 0.78 -23.94
CA PRO A 75 21.84 -0.42 -23.74
C PRO A 75 22.16 -1.07 -22.40
N THR A 76 21.11 -1.56 -21.74
CA THR A 76 21.17 -2.31 -20.49
C THR A 76 20.74 -3.75 -20.71
N PHE A 77 20.73 -4.56 -19.65
CA PHE A 77 20.20 -5.92 -19.74
C PHE A 77 18.69 -5.97 -20.03
N TYR A 78 17.96 -4.86 -19.86
CA TYR A 78 16.53 -4.78 -20.19
C TYR A 78 16.27 -4.74 -21.71
N ASP A 79 17.26 -4.37 -22.52
CA ASP A 79 17.16 -4.35 -23.98
C ASP A 79 17.35 -5.73 -24.61
N ASP A 80 17.71 -6.74 -23.81
CA ASP A 80 17.83 -8.13 -24.23
C ASP A 80 16.43 -8.75 -24.39
N PRO A 81 15.99 -9.10 -25.62
CA PRO A 81 14.66 -9.68 -25.85
C PRO A 81 14.51 -11.09 -25.27
N GLU A 82 15.61 -11.74 -24.88
CA GLU A 82 15.59 -13.05 -24.23
C GLU A 82 15.47 -12.95 -22.70
N LEU A 83 15.64 -11.76 -22.12
CA LEU A 83 15.50 -11.53 -20.69
C LEU A 83 14.10 -11.95 -20.22
N CYS A 84 14.05 -12.83 -19.22
CA CYS A 84 12.81 -13.23 -18.59
C CYS A 84 12.99 -13.32 -17.07
N TYR A 85 11.95 -12.91 -16.34
CA TYR A 85 11.93 -13.03 -14.88
C TYR A 85 11.48 -14.42 -14.39
N THR A 86 11.05 -15.30 -15.29
CA THR A 86 10.56 -16.62 -14.92
C THR A 86 11.68 -17.52 -14.40
N LEU A 87 11.33 -18.49 -13.55
CA LEU A 87 12.30 -19.34 -12.85
C LEU A 87 12.89 -20.45 -13.75
N ASP A 88 12.25 -20.77 -14.87
CA ASP A 88 12.69 -21.80 -15.82
C ASP A 88 13.91 -21.39 -16.65
N LYS A 89 14.16 -20.07 -16.75
CA LYS A 89 15.31 -19.54 -17.48
C LYS A 89 16.32 -18.91 -16.51
N PRO A 90 17.53 -19.48 -16.37
CA PRO A 90 18.57 -18.83 -15.58
C PRO A 90 18.96 -17.50 -16.23
N ILE A 91 19.34 -16.52 -15.41
CA ILE A 91 19.97 -15.28 -15.88
C ILE A 91 21.44 -15.39 -15.53
N ASP A 92 22.27 -15.58 -16.54
CA ASP A 92 23.72 -15.66 -16.38
C ASP A 92 24.33 -14.27 -16.12
N ASN A 93 25.43 -14.25 -15.35
CA ASN A 93 26.21 -13.05 -15.04
C ASN A 93 25.38 -11.88 -14.48
N TRP A 94 24.37 -12.19 -13.64
CA TRP A 94 23.49 -11.19 -13.05
C TRP A 94 24.24 -10.07 -12.32
N ASP A 95 25.29 -10.41 -11.57
CA ASP A 95 26.07 -9.43 -10.81
C ASP A 95 26.75 -8.40 -11.72
N ASP A 96 27.30 -8.84 -12.85
CA ASP A 96 27.92 -7.95 -13.84
C ASP A 96 26.88 -7.10 -14.57
N LYS A 97 25.72 -7.68 -14.90
CA LYS A 97 24.58 -6.97 -15.50
C LYS A 97 24.09 -5.85 -14.56
N ARG A 98 23.85 -6.18 -13.29
CA ARG A 98 23.43 -5.22 -12.25
C ARG A 98 24.49 -4.13 -12.04
N LYS A 99 25.77 -4.51 -11.93
CA LYS A 99 26.87 -3.55 -11.77
C LYS A 99 26.96 -2.58 -12.95
N SER A 100 26.73 -3.06 -14.17
CA SER A 100 26.73 -2.22 -15.37
C SER A 100 25.54 -1.27 -15.37
N TRP A 101 24.34 -1.75 -15.00
CA TRP A 101 23.15 -0.92 -14.85
C TRP A 101 23.36 0.21 -13.81
N LEU A 102 23.94 -0.10 -12.65
CA LEU A 102 24.20 0.88 -11.59
C LEU A 102 25.19 1.98 -12.00
N LYS A 103 26.16 1.68 -12.86
CA LYS A 103 27.08 2.70 -13.42
C LYS A 103 26.35 3.73 -14.27
N LEU A 104 25.31 3.29 -14.99
CA LEU A 104 24.48 4.15 -15.82
C LEU A 104 23.42 4.92 -15.01
N HIS A 105 23.14 4.50 -13.78
CA HIS A 105 22.15 5.13 -12.91
C HIS A 105 22.75 5.61 -11.57
N PRO A 106 23.63 6.63 -11.57
CA PRO A 106 24.39 7.05 -10.40
C PRO A 106 23.52 7.50 -9.22
N SER A 107 22.28 7.99 -9.45
CA SER A 107 21.35 8.35 -8.37
C SER A 107 20.96 7.18 -7.46
N PHE A 108 21.12 5.94 -7.93
CA PHE A 108 20.88 4.74 -7.14
C PHE A 108 22.16 4.15 -6.51
N ALA A 109 23.34 4.58 -6.97
CA ALA A 109 24.61 4.07 -6.48
C ALA A 109 24.91 4.53 -5.04
N ASP A 110 24.44 5.71 -4.66
CA ASP A 110 24.60 6.23 -3.30
C ASP A 110 23.81 5.38 -2.30
N ASN A 111 24.49 4.99 -1.21
CA ASN A 111 23.98 4.18 -0.11
C ASN A 111 23.29 2.87 -0.56
N ILE A 112 23.75 2.27 -1.66
CA ILE A 112 23.14 1.05 -2.19
C ILE A 112 23.05 -0.08 -1.16
N GLN A 113 24.07 -0.20 -0.29
CA GLN A 113 24.14 -1.23 0.76
C GLN A 113 22.96 -1.18 1.74
N ASP A 114 22.32 -0.02 1.87
CA ASP A 114 21.19 0.21 2.78
C ASP A 114 19.82 0.13 2.09
N ARG A 115 19.78 -0.13 0.77
CA ARG A 115 18.52 -0.14 -0.01
C ARG A 115 17.78 -1.45 0.18
N ILE A 116 16.67 -1.38 0.91
CA ILE A 116 15.76 -2.50 1.13
C ILE A 116 14.47 -2.26 0.33
N LEU A 117 14.06 -3.29 -0.42
CA LEU A 117 12.72 -3.41 -0.97
C LEU A 117 11.94 -4.45 -0.14
N LEU A 118 10.96 -3.98 0.64
CA LEU A 118 10.04 -4.85 1.37
C LEU A 118 9.01 -5.42 0.40
N LEU A 119 8.94 -6.75 0.32
CA LEU A 119 7.93 -7.47 -0.45
C LEU A 119 6.91 -8.08 0.49
N THR A 120 5.63 -7.86 0.20
CA THR A 120 4.51 -8.55 0.85
C THR A 120 3.47 -8.88 -0.20
N GLY A 121 2.53 -9.76 0.11
CA GLY A 121 1.44 -10.03 -0.82
C GLY A 121 0.30 -10.84 -0.26
N SER A 122 -0.78 -10.87 -1.03
CA SER A 122 -1.96 -11.69 -0.79
C SER A 122 -2.45 -12.30 -2.10
N GLN A 123 -3.44 -13.18 -2.01
CA GLN A 123 -4.16 -13.66 -3.17
C GLN A 123 -4.85 -12.49 -3.94
N PRO A 124 -5.08 -12.63 -5.27
CA PRO A 124 -5.79 -11.64 -6.08
C PRO A 124 -7.28 -11.52 -5.74
N SER A 125 -7.90 -12.64 -5.37
CA SER A 125 -9.33 -12.71 -5.10
C SER A 125 -9.65 -12.24 -3.67
N PRO A 126 -10.85 -11.71 -3.41
CA PRO A 126 -11.29 -11.40 -2.05
C PRO A 126 -11.11 -12.57 -1.08
N CYS A 127 -10.85 -12.25 0.19
CA CYS A 127 -10.77 -13.26 1.23
C CYS A 127 -12.10 -14.02 1.36
N LYS A 128 -12.03 -15.33 1.64
CA LYS A 128 -13.23 -16.12 1.98
C LYS A 128 -13.92 -15.62 3.26
N SER A 129 -13.12 -15.14 4.21
CA SER A 129 -13.62 -14.55 5.45
C SER A 129 -13.92 -13.06 5.24
N PRO A 130 -15.11 -12.56 5.65
CA PRO A 130 -15.48 -11.16 5.46
C PRO A 130 -14.53 -10.15 6.12
N ILE A 131 -13.82 -10.55 7.19
CA ILE A 131 -12.85 -9.68 7.87
C ILE A 131 -11.45 -9.75 7.26
N GLY A 132 -11.18 -10.72 6.39
CA GLY A 132 -9.84 -11.00 5.88
C GLY A 132 -9.23 -9.81 5.15
N ASP A 133 -9.97 -9.22 4.21
CA ASP A 133 -9.48 -8.07 3.43
C ASP A 133 -9.27 -6.82 4.31
N HIS A 134 -10.05 -6.67 5.38
CA HIS A 134 -9.83 -5.62 6.37
C HIS A 134 -8.52 -5.82 7.14
N LEU A 135 -8.18 -7.06 7.48
CA LEU A 135 -6.89 -7.39 8.11
C LEU A 135 -5.72 -7.19 7.16
N LEU A 136 -5.85 -7.59 5.89
CA LEU A 136 -4.85 -7.34 4.85
C LEU A 136 -4.57 -5.84 4.68
N LEU A 137 -5.63 -5.02 4.63
CA LEU A 137 -5.51 -3.56 4.56
C LEU A 137 -4.72 -2.99 5.75
N ARG A 138 -5.05 -3.44 6.97
CA ARG A 138 -4.34 -2.99 8.19
C ARG A 138 -2.89 -3.47 8.22
N GLY A 139 -2.65 -4.71 7.80
CA GLY A 139 -1.31 -5.29 7.70
C GLY A 139 -0.43 -4.58 6.68
N PHE A 140 -0.99 -4.19 5.53
CA PHE A 140 -0.27 -3.37 4.55
C PHE A 140 0.04 -1.97 5.09
N LYS A 141 -0.95 -1.29 5.70
CA LYS A 141 -0.73 0.03 6.30
C LYS A 141 0.41 0.01 7.32
N ASN A 142 0.45 -1.00 8.19
CA ASN A 142 1.53 -1.19 9.16
C ASN A 142 2.91 -1.25 8.49
N LYS A 143 3.07 -2.08 7.46
CA LYS A 143 4.32 -2.22 6.70
C LYS A 143 4.68 -0.94 5.94
N ALA A 144 3.71 -0.29 5.31
CA ALA A 144 3.90 0.95 4.57
C ALA A 144 4.34 2.10 5.48
N ASP A 145 3.77 2.21 6.69
CA ASP A 145 4.18 3.21 7.68
C ASP A 145 5.62 2.94 8.17
N TYR A 146 5.99 1.68 8.40
CA TYR A 146 7.36 1.32 8.76
C TYR A 146 8.36 1.66 7.65
N CYS A 147 8.05 1.28 6.41
CA CYS A 147 8.90 1.58 5.25
C CYS A 147 9.08 3.10 5.08
N ARG A 148 8.01 3.89 5.29
CA ARG A 148 8.09 5.36 5.25
C ARG A 148 9.01 5.94 6.32
N ILE A 149 8.98 5.41 7.55
CA ILE A 149 9.84 5.87 8.66
C ILE A 149 11.31 5.56 8.36
N HIS A 150 11.60 4.37 7.82
CA HIS A 150 12.98 3.90 7.60
C HIS A 150 13.56 4.19 6.21
N GLY A 151 12.76 4.75 5.30
CA GLY A 151 13.19 5.07 3.94
C GLY A 151 13.31 3.84 3.02
N TYR A 152 12.54 2.79 3.28
CA TYR A 152 12.50 1.58 2.45
C TYR A 152 11.43 1.69 1.37
N ASP A 153 11.69 1.07 0.22
CA ASP A 153 10.67 0.86 -0.79
C ASP A 153 9.79 -0.34 -0.40
N ILE A 154 8.54 -0.34 -0.85
CA ILE A 154 7.58 -1.42 -0.59
C ILE A 154 6.86 -1.82 -1.86
N PHE A 155 6.73 -3.12 -2.09
CA PHE A 155 5.94 -3.70 -3.17
C PHE A 155 4.94 -4.71 -2.61
N TYR A 156 3.67 -4.50 -2.97
CA TYR A 156 2.57 -5.39 -2.60
C TYR A 156 2.15 -6.20 -3.82
N SER A 157 2.42 -7.51 -3.82
CA SER A 157 1.97 -8.39 -4.88
C SER A 157 0.58 -8.95 -4.58
N ASN A 158 -0.32 -8.83 -5.55
CA ASN A 158 -1.64 -9.48 -5.54
C ASN A 158 -1.84 -10.39 -6.76
N ALA A 159 -0.76 -10.87 -7.39
CA ALA A 159 -0.83 -11.65 -8.63
C ALA A 159 -0.06 -12.98 -8.52
N CYS A 160 -0.55 -14.01 -9.23
CA CYS A 160 0.21 -15.26 -9.40
C CYS A 160 1.07 -15.14 -10.68
N PHE A 161 2.38 -14.97 -10.52
CA PHE A 161 3.32 -14.76 -11.63
C PHE A 161 3.67 -16.06 -12.39
N ASP A 162 3.54 -17.20 -11.72
CA ASP A 162 3.74 -18.52 -12.31
C ASP A 162 2.58 -19.43 -11.87
N PRO A 163 1.75 -19.94 -12.80
CA PRO A 163 0.65 -20.85 -12.48
C PRO A 163 1.07 -22.12 -11.70
N LYS A 164 2.35 -22.53 -11.80
CA LYS A 164 2.91 -23.67 -11.07
C LYS A 164 3.25 -23.35 -9.61
N LEU A 165 3.39 -22.07 -9.28
CA LEU A 165 3.80 -21.58 -7.96
C LEU A 165 2.74 -20.62 -7.40
N CYS A 166 1.51 -21.09 -7.21
CA CYS A 166 0.49 -20.29 -6.52
C CYS A 166 0.42 -20.62 -5.01
N ASN A 167 -0.42 -19.88 -4.28
CA ASN A 167 -0.52 -19.91 -2.81
C ASN A 167 0.79 -19.51 -2.13
N VAL A 168 1.22 -20.25 -1.10
CA VAL A 168 2.43 -19.95 -0.32
C VAL A 168 3.71 -19.94 -1.17
N TRP A 169 3.73 -20.61 -2.32
CA TRP A 169 4.89 -20.67 -3.21
C TRP A 169 5.00 -19.46 -4.15
N ALA A 170 3.96 -18.63 -4.28
CA ALA A 170 3.97 -17.45 -5.13
C ALA A 170 5.10 -16.47 -4.77
N LYS A 171 5.53 -16.48 -3.49
CA LYS A 171 6.65 -15.67 -3.01
C LYS A 171 7.93 -15.89 -3.82
N VAL A 172 8.19 -17.11 -4.30
CA VAL A 172 9.41 -17.41 -5.06
C VAL A 172 9.43 -16.67 -6.40
N ALA A 173 8.32 -16.73 -7.13
CA ALA A 173 8.18 -16.04 -8.41
C ALA A 173 8.17 -14.52 -8.24
N VAL A 174 7.51 -14.01 -7.20
CA VAL A 174 7.48 -12.58 -6.87
C VAL A 174 8.88 -12.07 -6.51
N ILE A 175 9.60 -12.76 -5.63
CA ILE A 175 10.97 -12.40 -5.25
C ILE A 175 11.87 -12.35 -6.48
N ARG A 176 11.84 -13.39 -7.33
CA ARG A 176 12.65 -13.42 -8.56
C ARG A 176 12.35 -12.25 -9.49
N ALA A 177 11.08 -11.95 -9.73
CA ALA A 177 10.68 -10.83 -10.56
C ALA A 177 11.10 -9.49 -9.96
N SER A 178 10.96 -9.31 -8.65
CA SER A 178 11.40 -8.09 -7.96
C SER A 178 12.91 -7.91 -8.02
N MET A 179 13.72 -8.98 -7.90
CA MET A 179 15.17 -8.90 -8.07
C MET A 179 15.55 -8.39 -9.46
N VAL A 180 14.84 -8.86 -10.51
CA VAL A 180 15.10 -8.43 -11.89
C VAL A 180 14.62 -7.01 -12.14
N ALA A 181 13.45 -6.63 -11.62
CA ALA A 181 12.82 -5.33 -11.83
C ALA A 181 13.45 -4.19 -11.00
N HIS A 182 14.11 -4.52 -9.89
CA HIS A 182 14.70 -3.57 -8.96
C HIS A 182 16.21 -3.80 -8.78
N PRO A 183 17.04 -3.61 -9.82
CA PRO A 183 18.49 -3.74 -9.72
C PRO A 183 19.11 -2.73 -8.73
N GLU A 184 18.40 -1.66 -8.37
CA GLU A 184 18.79 -0.71 -7.34
C GLU A 184 18.65 -1.23 -5.90
N ALA A 185 17.83 -2.26 -5.66
CA ALA A 185 17.69 -2.85 -4.33
C ALA A 185 18.89 -3.75 -4.03
N GLU A 186 19.46 -3.64 -2.84
CA GLU A 186 20.50 -4.56 -2.35
C GLU A 186 19.87 -5.72 -1.60
N TRP A 187 18.84 -5.44 -0.80
CA TRP A 187 18.11 -6.44 -0.03
C TRP A 187 16.66 -6.51 -0.45
N ILE A 188 16.23 -7.72 -0.81
CA ILE A 188 14.82 -8.06 -0.93
C ILE A 188 14.35 -8.64 0.41
N TRP A 189 13.43 -7.95 1.08
CA TRP A 189 12.89 -8.40 2.35
C TRP A 189 11.46 -8.90 2.18
N TRP A 190 11.30 -10.22 2.04
CA TRP A 190 9.98 -10.83 2.05
C TRP A 190 9.38 -10.83 3.46
N MET A 191 8.14 -10.36 3.58
CA MET A 191 7.33 -10.40 4.79
C MET A 191 5.92 -10.89 4.44
N ASP A 192 5.47 -11.95 5.11
CA ASP A 192 4.12 -12.49 4.89
C ASP A 192 3.04 -11.44 5.26
N SER A 193 1.85 -11.55 4.65
CA SER A 193 0.78 -10.57 4.85
C SER A 193 0.24 -10.55 6.28
N ASP A 194 0.32 -11.67 6.99
CA ASP A 194 -0.08 -11.87 8.38
C ASP A 194 1.02 -11.55 9.41
N ALA A 195 2.25 -11.28 8.96
CA ALA A 195 3.30 -10.74 9.83
C ALA A 195 3.10 -9.24 10.06
N ILE A 196 3.16 -8.77 11.30
CA ILE A 196 2.94 -7.37 11.69
C ILE A 196 4.18 -6.84 12.42
N ILE A 197 4.62 -5.64 12.03
CA ILE A 197 5.72 -4.94 12.67
C ILE A 197 5.20 -4.25 13.93
N THR A 198 5.76 -4.60 15.07
CA THR A 198 5.35 -4.05 16.38
C THR A 198 6.37 -3.10 16.98
N ASP A 199 7.65 -3.26 16.62
CA ASP A 199 8.72 -2.31 16.92
C ASP A 199 8.97 -1.44 15.68
N MET A 200 8.45 -0.21 15.72
CA MET A 200 8.57 0.73 14.60
C MET A 200 9.91 1.48 14.59
N ASP A 201 10.67 1.41 15.68
CA ASP A 201 11.95 2.12 15.84
C ASP A 201 13.14 1.22 15.45
N PHE A 202 12.97 -0.10 15.57
CA PHE A 202 13.99 -1.07 15.18
C PHE A 202 14.40 -0.93 13.71
N LYS A 203 15.71 -0.79 13.47
CA LYS A 203 16.32 -0.82 12.14
C LYS A 203 17.11 -2.11 11.95
N ILE A 204 16.97 -2.74 10.79
CA ILE A 204 17.71 -3.95 10.42
C ILE A 204 19.23 -3.63 10.43
N PRO A 205 20.06 -4.38 11.17
CA PRO A 205 21.49 -4.12 11.26
C PRO A 205 22.23 -4.68 10.04
N LEU A 206 22.03 -4.08 8.85
CA LEU A 206 22.54 -4.60 7.56
C LEU A 206 24.06 -4.85 7.56
N GLN A 207 24.83 -4.04 8.28
CA GLN A 207 26.28 -4.22 8.40
C GLN A 207 26.68 -5.56 9.02
N ARG A 208 25.81 -6.16 9.86
CA ARG A 208 25.98 -7.52 10.40
C ARG A 208 25.94 -8.58 9.31
N TYR A 209 25.26 -8.30 8.19
CA TYR A 209 24.94 -9.26 7.14
C TYR A 209 25.74 -9.05 5.84
N LYS A 210 26.71 -8.13 5.82
CA LYS A 210 27.50 -7.74 4.63
C LYS A 210 28.19 -8.89 3.87
N GLU A 211 28.40 -10.03 4.52
CA GLU A 211 29.05 -11.23 3.93
C GLU A 211 28.04 -12.39 3.70
N HIS A 212 26.74 -12.09 3.70
CA HIS A 212 25.66 -13.07 3.57
C HIS A 212 24.68 -12.62 2.47
N ASN A 213 24.03 -13.60 1.83
CA ASN A 213 23.03 -13.35 0.78
C ASN A 213 21.60 -13.74 1.22
N LEU A 214 21.46 -14.39 2.38
CA LEU A 214 20.18 -14.83 2.93
C LEU A 214 20.23 -14.73 4.46
N VAL A 215 19.21 -14.08 5.03
CA VAL A 215 19.02 -13.95 6.47
C VAL A 215 17.61 -14.42 6.80
N VAL A 216 17.50 -15.37 7.72
CA VAL A 216 16.23 -15.90 8.23
C VAL A 216 16.28 -15.93 9.76
N PRO A 217 15.18 -15.62 10.46
CA PRO A 217 15.11 -15.88 11.90
C PRO A 217 15.21 -17.39 12.14
N GLY A 218 15.93 -17.82 13.17
CA GLY A 218 16.04 -19.24 13.46
C GLY A 218 17.26 -19.60 14.31
N TRP A 219 17.44 -20.91 14.53
CA TRP A 219 18.56 -21.45 15.30
C TRP A 219 19.32 -22.53 14.53
N PRO A 220 20.66 -22.42 14.37
CA PRO A 220 21.45 -23.37 13.58
C PRO A 220 21.30 -24.84 14.02
N ASN A 221 21.24 -25.12 15.32
CA ASN A 221 21.06 -26.48 15.81
C ASN A 221 19.69 -27.07 15.44
N LEU A 222 18.64 -26.24 15.39
CA LEU A 222 17.31 -26.69 14.96
C LEU A 222 17.26 -26.99 13.46
N VAL A 223 18.03 -26.25 12.66
CA VAL A 223 18.13 -26.45 11.20
C VAL A 223 19.01 -27.64 10.86
N TYR A 224 20.29 -27.61 11.26
CA TYR A 224 21.30 -28.55 10.76
C TYR A 224 21.33 -29.87 11.52
N GLU A 225 21.04 -29.86 12.82
CA GLU A 225 21.09 -31.08 13.65
C GLU A 225 19.70 -31.72 13.74
N LYS A 226 18.72 -30.96 14.25
CA LYS A 226 17.37 -31.50 14.51
C LYS A 226 16.47 -31.57 13.29
N LYS A 227 16.79 -30.81 12.23
CA LYS A 227 15.98 -30.72 10.99
C LYS A 227 14.51 -30.41 11.28
N SER A 228 14.27 -29.48 12.20
CA SER A 228 12.93 -29.07 12.59
C SER A 228 12.30 -28.23 11.48
N TRP A 229 11.05 -28.53 11.15
CA TRP A 229 10.27 -27.79 10.14
C TRP A 229 9.88 -26.37 10.55
N VAL A 230 10.01 -26.04 11.85
CA VAL A 230 9.77 -24.69 12.42
C VAL A 230 11.07 -24.03 12.88
N ALA A 231 12.21 -24.48 12.36
CA ALA A 231 13.52 -23.95 12.74
C ALA A 231 13.78 -22.55 12.19
N VAL A 232 13.08 -22.18 11.10
CA VAL A 232 13.11 -20.91 10.39
C VAL A 232 11.70 -20.47 10.02
#